data_AF-A0A5S4V1L5-F1
#
_entry.id   AF-A0A5S4V1L5-F1
#
_cell.length_a   1.000
_cell.length_b   1.000
_cell.length_c   1.000
_cell.angle_alpha   90.00
_cell.angle_beta   90.00
_cell.angle_gamma   90.00
#
_symmetry.space_group_name_H-M   'P 1'
#
loop_
_entity.id
_entity.type
_entity.pdbx_description
1 polymer ?
#
loop_
_entity_poly.entity_id
_entity_poly.type
_entity_poly.pdbx_seq_one_letter_code
_entity_poly.pdbx_strand_id
1 'polypeptide(L)'
;MRARARTTGLAALGAVFGLVLAATTAVAPASAAKPGPTAATTATYSCAYFAGRTVTGDYVAVNSVGLKAGEAIGVTVSPAREGDMIILSVGGNGIFFEEAPATSGLKFTAPADGSYNFGWSLEAAGTRPTSLTWSFTCSSGSGGGGTTPVVTDSDRDGVADSADKCAGTTLPDSVKKPAAGSYYARSTGFFADGANRTAGITVVDTGGCSATQVAKSLGLPKNTTQSGISLSVLQNWAATH
;
A
#
# COMPACT_ATOMS: atom_id res chain seq x y z
N MET A 1 1.73 14.45 60.62
CA MET A 1 1.64 12.99 60.79
C MET A 1 0.89 12.38 59.62
N ARG A 2 1.56 11.61 58.77
CA ARG A 2 0.99 10.52 57.95
C ARG A 2 2.15 9.80 57.25
N ALA A 3 2.51 8.66 57.81
CA ALA A 3 3.61 7.81 57.38
C ALA A 3 3.24 7.04 56.11
N ARG A 4 4.14 6.98 55.13
CA ARG A 4 4.08 6.01 54.03
C ARG A 4 5.02 4.86 54.35
N ALA A 5 4.44 3.68 54.59
CA ALA A 5 5.17 2.44 54.78
C ALA A 5 5.72 1.94 53.44
N ARG A 6 7.01 1.56 53.44
CA ARG A 6 7.67 0.79 52.40
C ARG A 6 7.43 -0.69 52.70
N THR A 7 7.12 -1.48 51.67
CA THR A 7 7.21 -2.94 51.75
C THR A 7 7.93 -3.46 50.51
N THR A 8 9.12 -3.97 50.77
CA THR A 8 10.02 -4.74 49.92
C THR A 8 9.76 -6.24 50.07
N GLY A 9 10.05 -7.01 49.02
CA GLY A 9 10.09 -8.48 48.99
C GLY A 9 9.12 -9.04 47.95
N LEU A 10 9.46 -9.96 47.05
CA LEU A 10 10.47 -11.01 47.08
C LEU A 10 10.87 -11.42 45.65
N ALA A 11 12.09 -11.92 45.52
CA ALA A 11 12.66 -12.55 44.35
C ALA A 11 12.18 -13.99 44.16
N ALA A 12 12.06 -14.44 42.90
CA ALA A 12 12.17 -15.85 42.48
C ALA A 12 12.52 -15.85 40.97
N LEU A 13 13.78 -16.13 40.61
CA LEU A 13 14.26 -17.45 40.16
C LEU A 13 13.57 -17.96 38.88
N GLY A 14 14.30 -17.88 37.77
CA GLY A 14 13.89 -18.46 36.49
C GLY A 14 14.92 -18.23 35.37
N ALA A 15 16.19 -18.58 35.60
CA ALA A 15 17.19 -18.62 34.54
C ALA A 15 17.05 -19.92 33.75
N VAL A 16 16.33 -19.88 32.63
CA VAL A 16 16.28 -20.99 31.66
C VAL A 16 17.48 -20.83 30.72
N PHE A 17 18.43 -21.76 30.83
CA PHE A 17 19.50 -21.97 29.87
C PHE A 17 18.91 -22.47 28.54
N GLY A 18 18.82 -21.59 27.54
CA GLY A 18 18.58 -21.96 26.14
C GLY A 18 19.91 -22.12 25.41
N LEU A 19 20.30 -23.37 25.17
CA LEU A 19 21.44 -23.76 24.34
C LEU A 19 21.16 -23.37 22.87
N VAL A 20 21.79 -22.32 22.36
CA VAL A 20 21.75 -21.95 20.93
C VAL A 20 22.80 -22.77 20.19
N LEU A 21 22.36 -23.78 19.44
CA LEU A 21 23.18 -24.48 18.47
C LEU A 21 23.24 -23.62 17.18
N ALA A 22 24.23 -22.74 17.09
CA ALA A 22 24.51 -22.00 15.86
C ALA A 22 25.30 -22.90 14.90
N ALA A 23 24.58 -23.62 14.02
CA ALA A 23 25.19 -24.28 12.87
C ALA A 23 25.49 -23.22 11.79
N THR A 24 26.72 -22.71 11.79
CA THR A 24 27.23 -21.86 10.71
C THR A 24 27.55 -22.72 9.49
N THR A 25 26.56 -22.94 8.63
CA THR A 25 26.84 -23.41 7.27
C THR A 25 27.44 -22.25 6.48
N ALA A 26 28.73 -22.35 6.18
CA ALA A 26 29.40 -21.44 5.28
C ALA A 26 28.84 -21.66 3.86
N VAL A 27 27.88 -20.82 3.46
CA VAL A 27 27.41 -20.78 2.08
C VAL A 27 28.48 -20.07 1.26
N ALA A 28 29.20 -20.82 0.42
CA ALA A 28 30.13 -20.24 -0.54
C ALA A 28 29.39 -19.23 -1.45
N PRO A 29 30.01 -18.09 -1.81
CA PRO A 29 29.39 -17.14 -2.72
C PRO A 29 29.16 -17.82 -4.07
N ALA A 30 27.90 -18.08 -4.39
CA ALA A 30 27.49 -18.53 -5.72
C ALA A 30 27.98 -17.49 -6.72
N SER A 31 28.89 -17.90 -7.59
CA SER A 31 29.38 -17.08 -8.70
C SER A 31 28.17 -16.61 -9.51
N ALA A 32 28.06 -15.28 -9.68
CA ALA A 32 26.96 -14.63 -10.38
C ALA A 32 26.87 -15.17 -11.81
N ALA A 33 25.99 -16.14 -12.02
CA ALA A 33 25.59 -16.57 -13.35
C ALA A 33 24.92 -15.37 -14.04
N LYS A 34 25.38 -15.06 -15.24
CA LYS A 34 24.78 -14.06 -16.13
C LYS A 34 23.26 -14.35 -16.20
N PRO A 35 22.37 -13.35 -15.99
CA PRO A 35 20.93 -13.57 -16.09
C PRO A 35 20.63 -14.18 -17.46
N GLY A 36 20.17 -15.43 -17.46
CA GLY A 36 19.63 -16.05 -18.66
C GLY A 36 18.40 -15.27 -19.12
N PRO A 37 18.00 -15.38 -20.40
CA PRO A 37 16.76 -14.79 -20.86
C PRO A 37 15.62 -15.28 -19.95
N THR A 38 14.96 -14.35 -19.26
CA THR A 38 13.84 -14.64 -18.37
C THR A 38 12.77 -15.34 -19.20
N ALA A 39 12.52 -16.62 -18.93
CA ALA A 39 11.48 -17.37 -19.60
C ALA A 39 10.15 -16.63 -19.39
N ALA A 40 9.51 -16.22 -20.49
CA ALA A 40 8.21 -15.58 -20.45
C ALA A 40 7.21 -16.57 -19.85
N THR A 41 6.78 -16.32 -18.60
CA THR A 41 5.67 -17.06 -18.00
C THR A 41 4.43 -16.76 -18.83
N THR A 42 3.92 -17.79 -19.50
CA THR A 42 2.67 -17.69 -20.26
C THR A 42 1.54 -17.51 -19.25
N ALA A 43 0.78 -16.41 -19.37
CA ALA A 43 -0.37 -16.17 -18.52
C ALA A 43 -1.39 -17.32 -18.65
N THR A 44 -1.89 -17.79 -17.51
CA THR A 44 -2.84 -18.92 -17.42
C THR A 44 -4.28 -18.41 -17.44
N TYR A 45 -4.53 -17.22 -16.89
CA TYR A 45 -5.85 -16.63 -16.78
C TYR A 45 -5.88 -15.26 -17.47
N SER A 46 -7.05 -14.82 -17.92
CA SER A 46 -7.28 -13.48 -18.45
C SER A 46 -8.28 -12.73 -17.58
N CYS A 47 -8.51 -11.45 -17.85
CA CYS A 47 -9.58 -10.69 -17.18
C CYS A 47 -10.94 -11.43 -17.23
N ALA A 48 -11.28 -12.03 -18.37
CA ALA A 48 -12.53 -12.78 -18.55
C ALA A 48 -12.73 -13.94 -17.56
N TYR A 49 -11.66 -14.50 -17.00
CA TYR A 49 -11.73 -15.52 -15.95
C TYR A 49 -12.52 -15.04 -14.72
N PHE A 50 -12.48 -13.74 -14.42
CA PHE A 50 -13.10 -13.14 -13.24
C PHE A 50 -14.55 -12.71 -13.45
N ALA A 51 -15.03 -12.60 -14.68
CA ALA A 51 -16.34 -12.02 -14.99
C ALA A 51 -17.49 -12.82 -14.36
N GLY A 52 -18.17 -12.24 -13.36
CA GLY A 52 -19.32 -12.85 -12.69
C GLY A 52 -18.96 -14.02 -11.77
N ARG A 53 -17.68 -14.23 -11.49
CA ARG A 53 -17.22 -15.35 -10.68
C ARG A 53 -17.43 -15.07 -9.21
N THR A 54 -17.86 -16.09 -8.48
CA THR A 54 -17.93 -16.05 -7.01
C THR A 54 -17.07 -17.14 -6.40
N VAL A 55 -16.44 -16.85 -5.26
CA VAL A 55 -15.59 -17.79 -4.52
C VAL A 55 -15.87 -17.63 -3.04
N THR A 56 -16.11 -18.73 -2.33
CA THR A 56 -16.24 -18.74 -0.87
C THR A 56 -14.91 -19.13 -0.24
N GLY A 57 -14.40 -18.32 0.67
CA GLY A 57 -13.15 -18.59 1.39
C GLY A 57 -12.61 -17.38 2.13
N ASP A 58 -11.77 -17.63 3.14
CA ASP A 58 -11.13 -16.57 3.94
C ASP A 58 -10.11 -15.73 3.19
N TYR A 59 -9.59 -16.28 2.10
CA TYR A 59 -8.55 -15.71 1.26
C TYR A 59 -8.74 -16.24 -0.16
N VAL A 60 -8.52 -15.38 -1.16
CA VAL A 60 -8.54 -15.77 -2.58
C VAL A 60 -7.21 -15.38 -3.21
N ALA A 61 -6.58 -16.32 -3.91
CA ALA A 61 -5.40 -16.03 -4.72
C ALA A 61 -5.53 -16.59 -6.13
N VAL A 62 -5.05 -15.83 -7.10
CA VAL A 62 -4.98 -16.24 -8.51
C VAL A 62 -3.64 -15.79 -9.07
N ASN A 63 -2.84 -16.76 -9.54
CA ASN A 63 -1.53 -16.50 -10.09
C ASN A 63 -1.56 -16.48 -11.62
N SER A 64 -0.64 -15.74 -12.22
CA SER A 64 -0.44 -15.71 -13.69
C SER A 64 -1.67 -15.21 -14.47
N VAL A 65 -2.26 -14.10 -14.03
CA VAL A 65 -3.34 -13.42 -14.73
C VAL A 65 -2.77 -12.42 -15.73
N GLY A 66 -2.96 -12.70 -17.01
CA GLY A 66 -2.64 -11.79 -18.11
C GLY A 66 -3.69 -10.70 -18.23
N LEU A 67 -3.28 -9.45 -18.02
CA LEU A 67 -4.13 -8.27 -18.22
C LEU A 67 -3.51 -7.35 -19.26
N LYS A 68 -4.38 -6.69 -20.03
CA LYS A 68 -4.02 -5.55 -20.87
C LYS A 68 -4.08 -4.26 -20.06
N ALA A 69 -3.26 -3.28 -20.44
CA ALA A 69 -3.32 -1.95 -19.86
C ALA A 69 -4.76 -1.41 -19.91
N GLY A 70 -5.26 -0.93 -18.76
CA GLY A 70 -6.63 -0.44 -18.62
C GLY A 70 -7.70 -1.50 -18.37
N GLU A 71 -7.42 -2.80 -18.50
CA GLU A 71 -8.32 -3.83 -17.98
C GLU A 71 -8.40 -3.74 -16.47
N ALA A 72 -9.61 -3.96 -15.94
CA ALA A 72 -9.83 -3.83 -14.51
C ALA A 72 -10.56 -5.04 -13.93
N ILE A 73 -10.12 -5.45 -12.75
CA ILE A 73 -10.77 -6.47 -11.92
C ILE A 73 -11.40 -5.75 -10.74
N GLY A 74 -12.73 -5.79 -10.67
CA GLY A 74 -13.48 -5.34 -9.51
C GLY A 74 -13.78 -6.50 -8.58
N VAL A 75 -13.68 -6.29 -7.28
CA VAL A 75 -13.99 -7.28 -6.25
C VAL A 75 -14.90 -6.69 -5.19
N THR A 76 -15.90 -7.46 -4.77
CA THR A 76 -16.70 -7.21 -3.57
C THR A 76 -16.67 -8.46 -2.68
N VAL A 77 -16.94 -8.28 -1.39
CA VAL A 77 -16.98 -9.37 -0.43
C VAL A 77 -18.27 -9.28 0.39
N SER A 78 -18.84 -10.43 0.72
CA SER A 78 -20.05 -10.54 1.54
C SER A 78 -19.93 -11.67 2.57
N PRO A 79 -20.38 -11.46 3.82
CA PRO A 79 -20.91 -10.20 4.35
C PRO A 79 -19.78 -9.18 4.58
N ALA A 80 -20.06 -7.91 4.29
CA ALA A 80 -19.20 -6.76 4.59
C ALA A 80 -19.92 -5.80 5.53
N ARG A 81 -19.21 -5.25 6.52
CA ARG A 81 -19.74 -4.24 7.45
C ARG A 81 -18.96 -2.93 7.30
N GLU A 82 -19.55 -1.87 7.83
CA GLU A 82 -18.86 -0.60 7.98
C GLU A 82 -17.58 -0.79 8.81
N GLY A 83 -16.46 -0.27 8.30
CA GLY A 83 -15.12 -0.44 8.87
C GLY A 83 -14.36 -1.69 8.40
N ASP A 84 -15.00 -2.69 7.80
CA ASP A 84 -14.28 -3.82 7.19
C ASP A 84 -13.52 -3.33 5.94
N MET A 85 -12.30 -3.82 5.73
CA MET A 85 -11.41 -3.42 4.62
C MET A 85 -11.04 -4.63 3.75
N ILE A 86 -11.08 -4.45 2.43
CA ILE A 86 -10.48 -5.41 1.49
C ILE A 86 -9.03 -5.00 1.29
N ILE A 87 -8.12 -5.95 1.46
CA ILE A 87 -6.70 -5.79 1.12
C ILE A 87 -6.43 -6.62 -0.13
N LEU A 88 -5.93 -5.96 -1.17
CA LEU A 88 -5.43 -6.60 -2.37
C LEU A 88 -3.90 -6.55 -2.37
N SER A 89 -3.28 -7.70 -2.58
CA SER A 89 -1.86 -7.85 -2.88
C SER A 89 -1.68 -8.20 -4.35
N VAL A 90 -0.89 -7.40 -5.08
CA VAL A 90 -0.58 -7.63 -6.50
C VAL A 90 0.91 -7.90 -6.65
N GLY A 91 1.26 -9.13 -7.02
CA GLY A 91 2.60 -9.54 -7.40
C GLY A 91 2.82 -9.47 -8.92
N GLY A 92 4.07 -9.34 -9.34
CA GLY A 92 4.48 -9.26 -10.74
C GLY A 92 5.88 -8.67 -10.84
N ASN A 93 6.03 -7.54 -11.54
CA ASN A 93 7.27 -6.75 -11.56
C ASN A 93 7.55 -6.03 -10.22
N GLY A 94 6.66 -6.15 -9.24
CA GLY A 94 6.74 -5.59 -7.89
C GLY A 94 5.63 -6.19 -7.02
N ILE A 95 5.61 -5.84 -5.73
CA ILE A 95 4.50 -6.15 -4.81
C ILE A 95 3.79 -4.84 -4.49
N PHE A 96 2.51 -4.76 -4.83
CA PHE A 96 1.64 -3.61 -4.56
C PHE A 96 0.55 -4.03 -3.58
N PHE A 97 0.15 -3.10 -2.73
CA PHE A 97 -0.98 -3.27 -1.82
C PHE A 97 -1.99 -2.17 -2.10
N GLU A 98 -3.24 -2.57 -2.33
CA GLU A 98 -4.37 -1.66 -2.45
C GLU A 98 -5.39 -2.01 -1.36
N GLU A 99 -6.02 -0.99 -0.80
CA GLU A 99 -7.00 -1.15 0.26
C GLU A 99 -8.24 -0.32 -0.06
N ALA A 100 -9.42 -0.87 0.21
CA ALA A 100 -10.68 -0.16 0.05
C ALA A 100 -11.72 -0.67 1.05
N PRO A 101 -12.72 0.16 1.43
CA PRO A 101 -13.82 -0.29 2.26
C PRO A 101 -14.54 -1.50 1.61
N ALA A 102 -14.76 -2.54 2.40
CA ALA A 102 -15.40 -3.76 1.92
C ALA A 102 -16.85 -3.53 1.44
N THR A 103 -17.51 -2.50 1.98
CA THR A 103 -18.85 -2.07 1.59
C THR A 103 -18.91 -1.43 0.20
N SER A 104 -17.83 -0.79 -0.26
CA SER A 104 -17.74 -0.23 -1.61
C SER A 104 -17.09 -1.17 -2.62
N GLY A 105 -16.35 -2.17 -2.15
CA GLY A 105 -15.51 -3.02 -2.98
C GLY A 105 -14.17 -2.36 -3.34
N LEU A 106 -13.34 -3.10 -4.07
CA LEU A 106 -12.03 -2.67 -4.55
C LEU A 106 -11.93 -2.89 -6.06
N LYS A 107 -11.22 -2.01 -6.77
CA LYS A 107 -11.00 -2.13 -8.22
C LYS A 107 -9.53 -1.94 -8.55
N PHE A 108 -8.90 -3.01 -9.03
CA PHE A 108 -7.56 -2.95 -9.61
C PHE A 108 -7.66 -2.66 -11.11
N THR A 109 -6.88 -1.70 -11.62
CA THR A 109 -6.75 -1.44 -13.07
C THR A 109 -5.31 -1.70 -13.48
N ALA A 110 -5.09 -2.57 -14.45
CA ALA A 110 -3.76 -2.92 -14.90
C ALA A 110 -3.06 -1.69 -15.52
N PRO A 111 -1.91 -1.25 -14.97
CA PRO A 111 -1.22 -0.07 -15.49
C PRO A 111 -0.49 -0.35 -16.82
N ALA A 112 -0.19 -1.62 -17.09
CA ALA A 112 0.49 -2.05 -18.30
C ALA A 112 0.05 -3.46 -18.70
N ASP A 113 0.36 -3.83 -19.94
CA ASP A 113 0.28 -5.21 -20.39
C ASP A 113 1.23 -6.08 -19.55
N GLY A 114 0.72 -7.14 -18.93
CA GLY A 114 1.56 -7.97 -18.08
C GLY A 114 0.84 -9.16 -17.46
N SER A 115 1.63 -9.96 -16.73
CA SER A 115 1.13 -11.05 -15.90
C SER A 115 1.19 -10.65 -14.43
N TYR A 116 0.05 -10.77 -13.76
CA TYR A 116 -0.15 -10.36 -12.37
C TYR A 116 -0.49 -11.57 -11.50
N ASN A 117 -0.10 -11.52 -10.23
CA ASN A 117 -0.52 -12.47 -9.20
C ASN A 117 -1.36 -11.70 -8.19
N PHE A 118 -2.58 -12.14 -7.93
CA PHE A 118 -3.47 -11.45 -7.02
C PHE A 118 -3.71 -12.27 -5.75
N GLY A 119 -3.79 -11.59 -4.61
CA GLY A 119 -4.23 -12.13 -3.33
C GLY A 119 -5.17 -11.16 -2.63
N TRP A 120 -6.39 -11.58 -2.33
CA TRP A 120 -7.40 -10.78 -1.63
C TRP A 120 -7.66 -11.35 -0.23
N SER A 121 -7.64 -10.47 0.77
CA SER A 121 -8.03 -10.77 2.15
C SER A 121 -8.96 -9.69 2.69
N LEU A 122 -9.72 -10.05 3.73
CA LEU A 122 -10.57 -9.11 4.46
C LEU A 122 -9.95 -8.84 5.84
N GLU A 123 -9.77 -7.57 6.18
CA GLU A 123 -9.51 -7.11 7.53
C GLU A 123 -10.82 -6.65 8.16
N ALA A 124 -11.28 -7.37 9.19
CA ALA A 124 -12.55 -7.09 9.84
C ALA A 124 -12.36 -6.07 10.97
N ALA A 125 -13.20 -5.04 11.04
CA ALA A 125 -13.19 -4.07 12.14
C ALA A 125 -13.73 -4.63 13.48
N GLY A 126 -14.13 -5.90 13.50
CA GLY A 126 -14.66 -6.59 14.68
C GLY A 126 -14.64 -8.11 14.51
N THR A 127 -15.65 -8.81 15.01
CA THR A 127 -15.74 -10.27 14.86
C THR A 127 -15.77 -10.64 13.38
N ARG A 128 -14.75 -11.34 12.91
CA ARG A 128 -14.65 -11.76 11.50
C ARG A 128 -15.80 -12.73 11.14
N PRO A 129 -16.47 -12.55 9.99
CA PRO A 129 -17.44 -13.53 9.50
C PRO A 129 -16.81 -14.91 9.32
N THR A 130 -17.54 -15.98 9.65
CA THR A 130 -17.05 -17.36 9.52
C THR A 130 -17.07 -17.89 8.09
N SER A 131 -17.71 -17.15 7.17
CA SER A 131 -17.76 -17.46 5.74
C SER A 131 -17.79 -16.16 4.96
N LEU A 132 -16.85 -16.01 4.02
CA LEU A 132 -16.77 -14.86 3.11
C LEU A 132 -17.02 -15.35 1.69
N THR A 133 -17.87 -14.64 0.96
CA THR A 133 -18.09 -14.85 -0.48
C THR A 133 -17.57 -13.63 -1.23
N TRP A 134 -16.55 -13.88 -2.04
CA TRP A 134 -15.94 -12.91 -2.94
C TRP A 134 -16.66 -12.95 -4.27
N SER A 135 -17.02 -11.79 -4.80
CA SER A 135 -17.62 -11.65 -6.13
C SER A 135 -16.72 -10.80 -7.00
N PHE A 136 -16.41 -11.31 -8.19
CA PHE A 136 -15.48 -10.70 -9.11
C PHE A 136 -16.21 -10.19 -10.34
N THR A 137 -15.72 -9.06 -10.83
CA THR A 137 -16.10 -8.49 -12.11
C THR A 137 -14.83 -8.25 -12.91
N CYS A 138 -14.97 -8.34 -14.21
CA CYS A 138 -13.94 -7.89 -15.13
C CYS A 138 -14.60 -6.89 -16.07
N SER A 139 -13.96 -5.75 -16.25
CA SER A 139 -14.24 -4.87 -17.38
C SER A 139 -13.03 -4.91 -18.30
N SER A 140 -13.25 -5.34 -19.53
CA SER A 140 -12.29 -5.08 -20.60
C SER A 140 -12.05 -3.57 -20.63
N GLY A 141 -10.82 -3.14 -20.38
CA GLY A 141 -10.42 -1.78 -20.73
C GLY A 141 -10.81 -1.65 -22.19
N SER A 142 -11.72 -0.71 -22.49
CA SER A 142 -12.19 -0.54 -23.86
C SER A 142 -10.95 -0.43 -24.73
N GLY A 143 -10.68 -1.43 -25.55
CA GLY A 143 -9.55 -1.48 -26.47
C GLY A 143 -9.74 -0.41 -27.53
N GLY A 144 -9.64 0.84 -27.11
CA GLY A 144 -9.66 1.99 -27.97
C GLY A 144 -8.31 2.07 -28.64
N GLY A 145 -8.26 1.65 -29.90
CA GLY A 145 -7.41 2.29 -30.90
C GLY A 145 -7.78 3.77 -31.15
N GLY A 146 -8.48 4.41 -30.21
CA GLY A 146 -8.61 5.85 -30.09
C GLY A 146 -7.78 6.26 -28.88
N THR A 147 -6.98 7.28 -29.05
CA THR A 147 -6.23 8.01 -28.02
C THR A 147 -7.16 8.50 -26.89
N THR A 148 -7.66 7.61 -26.03
CA THR A 148 -7.84 7.96 -24.63
C THR A 148 -6.42 8.17 -24.12
N PRO A 149 -6.09 9.36 -23.59
CA PRO A 149 -4.74 9.57 -23.09
C PRO A 149 -4.51 8.46 -22.08
N VAL A 150 -3.49 7.63 -22.31
CA VAL A 150 -2.89 6.84 -21.24
C VAL A 150 -2.68 7.87 -20.15
N VAL A 151 -3.47 7.75 -19.09
CA VAL A 151 -3.32 8.58 -17.92
C VAL A 151 -2.02 8.07 -17.32
N THR A 152 -0.94 8.62 -17.84
CA THR A 152 0.41 8.28 -17.45
C THR A 152 0.51 8.76 -16.01
N ASP A 153 0.96 7.90 -15.13
CA ASP A 153 1.30 8.23 -13.75
C ASP A 153 2.76 7.79 -13.64
N SER A 154 3.64 8.72 -14.00
CA SER A 154 5.05 8.45 -14.27
C SER A 154 5.82 8.10 -12.99
N ASP A 155 5.41 8.65 -11.86
CA ASP A 155 6.04 8.48 -10.55
C ASP A 155 5.29 7.54 -9.62
N ARG A 156 4.07 7.12 -10.00
CA ARG A 156 3.26 6.09 -9.33
C ARG A 156 2.83 6.51 -7.94
N ASP A 157 2.51 7.79 -7.76
CA ASP A 157 2.03 8.33 -6.50
C ASP A 157 0.51 8.18 -6.32
N GLY A 158 -0.18 7.63 -7.33
CA GLY A 158 -1.61 7.42 -7.36
C GLY A 158 -2.39 8.56 -8.02
N VAL A 159 -1.70 9.58 -8.54
CA VAL A 159 -2.28 10.69 -9.29
C VAL A 159 -1.79 10.66 -10.73
N ALA A 160 -2.75 10.72 -11.64
CA ALA A 160 -2.53 10.94 -13.06
C ALA A 160 -1.58 12.11 -13.36
N ASP A 161 -0.56 11.98 -14.22
CA ASP A 161 0.33 13.08 -14.68
C ASP A 161 -0.46 14.30 -15.19
N SER A 162 -1.67 14.10 -15.72
CA SER A 162 -2.55 15.18 -16.18
C SER A 162 -3.19 15.99 -15.04
N ALA A 163 -3.32 15.39 -13.86
CA ALA A 163 -3.87 15.99 -12.64
C ALA A 163 -2.80 16.25 -11.56
N ASP A 164 -1.66 15.57 -11.66
CA ASP A 164 -0.53 15.64 -10.74
C ASP A 164 0.15 17.00 -10.86
N LYS A 165 0.32 17.64 -9.71
CA LYS A 165 0.95 18.94 -9.55
C LYS A 165 2.44 18.83 -9.26
N CYS A 166 2.90 17.63 -8.92
CA CYS A 166 4.20 17.36 -8.36
C CYS A 166 4.88 16.17 -9.02
N ALA A 167 5.03 16.20 -10.34
CA ALA A 167 5.75 15.17 -11.08
C ALA A 167 7.09 14.76 -10.44
N GLY A 168 7.31 13.45 -10.35
CA GLY A 168 8.46 12.84 -9.71
C GLY A 168 8.31 12.64 -8.19
N THR A 169 7.09 12.59 -7.68
CA THR A 169 6.82 12.27 -6.27
C THR A 169 7.47 10.95 -5.90
N THR A 170 8.40 11.04 -4.96
CA THR A 170 9.07 9.86 -4.41
C THR A 170 8.49 9.55 -3.05
N LEU A 171 7.87 8.38 -2.93
CA LEU A 171 7.36 7.84 -1.67
C LEU A 171 8.27 6.69 -1.17
N PRO A 172 8.58 6.59 0.13
CA PRO A 172 8.25 7.56 1.18
C PRO A 172 9.02 8.88 1.03
N ASP A 173 8.49 9.93 1.63
CA ASP A 173 9.10 11.25 1.63
C ASP A 173 10.48 11.25 2.30
N SER A 174 11.41 12.07 1.80
CA SER A 174 12.83 12.11 2.20
C SER A 174 13.10 12.89 3.50
N VAL A 175 12.22 12.76 4.47
CA VAL A 175 12.28 13.49 5.75
C VAL A 175 13.31 12.84 6.67
N LYS A 176 14.30 13.63 7.12
CA LYS A 176 15.44 13.15 7.93
C LYS A 176 15.16 13.18 9.43
N LYS A 177 14.30 14.09 9.87
CA LYS A 177 14.01 14.36 11.28
C LYS A 177 12.50 14.54 11.48
N PRO A 178 11.71 13.47 11.28
CA PRO A 178 10.27 13.56 11.45
C PRO A 178 9.95 14.01 12.88
N ALA A 179 9.16 15.07 12.99
CA ALA A 179 8.79 15.68 14.28
C ALA A 179 7.30 15.50 14.55
N ALA A 180 6.92 15.39 15.82
CA ALA A 180 5.50 15.38 16.17
C ALA A 180 4.84 16.70 15.72
N GLY A 181 3.68 16.59 15.07
CA GLY A 181 2.95 17.73 14.48
C GLY A 181 3.50 18.21 13.13
N SER A 182 4.55 17.59 12.61
CA SER A 182 5.08 17.83 11.25
C SER A 182 4.88 16.56 10.41
N TYR A 183 4.04 16.67 9.38
CA TYR A 183 3.54 15.56 8.58
C TYR A 183 4.37 15.36 7.32
N TYR A 184 4.57 14.10 6.94
CA TYR A 184 5.28 13.68 5.75
C TYR A 184 4.58 12.47 5.12
N ALA A 185 4.73 12.31 3.81
CA ALA A 185 4.09 11.22 3.07
C ALA A 185 4.84 9.90 3.30
N ARG A 186 4.10 8.83 3.61
CA ARG A 186 4.63 7.47 3.70
C ARG A 186 4.68 6.80 2.34
N SER A 187 5.29 5.61 2.29
CA SER A 187 5.26 4.74 1.10
C SER A 187 3.84 4.34 0.68
N THR A 188 2.88 4.41 1.60
CA THR A 188 1.46 4.14 1.36
C THR A 188 0.68 5.36 0.87
N GLY A 189 1.31 6.52 0.69
CA GLY A 189 0.64 7.77 0.29
C GLY A 189 -0.10 8.49 1.43
N PHE A 190 -0.17 7.93 2.64
CA PHE A 190 -0.75 8.62 3.79
C PHE A 190 0.24 9.59 4.43
N PHE A 191 -0.25 10.74 4.87
CA PHE A 191 0.52 11.68 5.67
C PHE A 191 0.48 11.33 7.15
N ALA A 192 1.65 11.21 7.77
CA ALA A 192 1.78 11.01 9.21
C ALA A 192 2.91 11.85 9.80
N ASP A 193 2.87 12.10 11.11
CA ASP A 193 3.92 12.83 11.83
C ASP A 193 4.98 11.91 12.46
N GLY A 194 5.98 12.51 13.12
CA GLY A 194 7.01 11.75 13.85
C GLY A 194 6.51 10.94 15.05
N ALA A 195 5.25 11.12 15.47
CA ALA A 195 4.57 10.34 16.50
C ALA A 195 3.60 9.29 15.89
N ASN A 196 3.67 9.05 14.58
CA ASN A 196 2.77 8.16 13.83
C ASN A 196 1.29 8.55 13.85
N ARG A 197 0.96 9.82 14.13
CA ARG A 197 -0.42 10.30 14.01
C ARG A 197 -0.70 10.63 12.56
N THR A 198 -1.84 10.20 12.04
CA THR A 198 -2.25 10.44 10.65
C THR A 198 -2.90 11.82 10.51
N ALA A 199 -2.72 12.46 9.36
CA ALA A 199 -3.39 13.72 9.04
C ALA A 199 -4.83 13.53 8.57
N GLY A 200 -5.22 12.31 8.18
CA GLY A 200 -6.46 12.05 7.44
C GLY A 200 -6.43 12.58 6.00
N ILE A 201 -5.23 12.85 5.48
CA ILE A 201 -4.96 13.38 4.14
C ILE A 201 -3.99 12.42 3.45
N THR A 202 -4.17 12.21 2.16
CA THR A 202 -3.36 11.37 1.28
C THR A 202 -2.64 12.19 0.23
N VAL A 203 -1.66 11.59 -0.43
CA VAL A 203 -0.94 12.19 -1.57
C VAL A 203 -1.89 12.55 -2.71
N VAL A 204 -2.97 11.79 -2.89
CA VAL A 204 -4.03 12.10 -3.86
C VAL A 204 -4.74 13.42 -3.52
N ASP A 205 -5.09 13.63 -2.25
CA ASP A 205 -5.72 14.88 -1.78
C ASP A 205 -4.80 16.09 -1.95
N THR A 206 -3.49 15.86 -2.06
CA THR A 206 -2.50 16.92 -2.32
C THR A 206 -2.17 17.10 -3.79
N GLY A 207 -2.89 16.42 -4.69
CA GLY A 207 -2.62 16.44 -6.12
C GLY A 207 -1.27 15.85 -6.48
N GLY A 208 -0.88 14.74 -5.84
CA GLY A 208 0.37 14.01 -6.07
C GLY A 208 1.54 14.49 -5.19
N CYS A 209 1.44 15.64 -4.52
CA CYS A 209 2.61 16.20 -3.84
C CYS A 209 2.98 15.54 -2.50
N SER A 210 4.25 15.14 -2.29
CA SER A 210 4.77 14.84 -0.95
C SER A 210 4.92 16.10 -0.08
N ALA A 211 5.13 15.95 1.24
CA ALA A 211 5.29 17.11 2.13
C ALA A 211 6.52 17.94 1.77
N THR A 212 7.62 17.30 1.37
CA THR A 212 8.83 17.98 0.89
C THR A 212 8.55 18.80 -0.38
N GLN A 213 7.77 18.25 -1.31
CA GLN A 213 7.39 18.95 -2.54
C GLN A 213 6.47 20.13 -2.22
N VAL A 214 5.43 19.93 -1.41
CA VAL A 214 4.55 21.02 -0.93
C VAL A 214 5.37 22.13 -0.26
N ALA A 215 6.28 21.77 0.65
CA ALA A 215 7.13 22.74 1.33
C ALA A 215 8.00 23.54 0.36
N LYS A 216 8.56 22.88 -0.67
CA LYS A 216 9.36 23.53 -1.71
C LYS A 216 8.52 24.47 -2.57
N SER A 217 7.32 24.04 -2.99
CA SER A 217 6.39 24.84 -3.79
C SER A 217 5.92 26.09 -3.06
N LEU A 218 5.72 26.00 -1.75
CA LEU A 218 5.33 27.12 -0.89
C LEU A 218 6.51 28.00 -0.41
N GLY A 219 7.75 27.68 -0.80
CA GLY A 219 8.94 28.43 -0.37
C GLY A 219 9.22 28.35 1.14
N LEU A 220 8.79 27.26 1.80
CA LEU A 220 9.01 27.06 3.22
C LEU A 220 10.50 26.84 3.54
N PRO A 221 10.94 27.17 4.75
CA PRO A 221 12.35 27.05 5.12
C PRO A 221 12.83 25.60 5.09
N LYS A 222 14.14 25.41 4.85
CA LYS A 222 14.76 24.09 4.65
C LYS A 222 14.56 23.13 5.83
N ASN A 223 14.40 23.63 7.05
CA ASN A 223 14.07 22.79 8.20
C ASN A 223 12.75 22.05 8.00
N THR A 224 11.73 22.70 7.43
CA THR A 224 10.43 22.10 7.12
C THR A 224 10.56 20.95 6.13
N THR A 225 11.38 21.09 5.08
CA THR A 225 11.66 19.98 4.15
C THR A 225 12.38 18.79 4.82
N GLN A 226 13.02 18.99 5.97
CA GLN A 226 13.71 17.93 6.71
C GLN A 226 12.86 17.31 7.82
N SER A 227 11.80 17.98 8.26
CA SER A 227 10.93 17.55 9.38
C SER A 227 9.48 17.25 9.00
N GLY A 228 9.06 17.62 7.80
CA GLY A 228 7.65 17.63 7.37
C GLY A 228 7.00 19.01 7.52
N ILE A 229 5.75 19.14 7.06
CA ILE A 229 4.95 20.37 7.11
C ILE A 229 3.89 20.32 8.22
N SER A 230 3.42 21.47 8.71
CA SER A 230 2.34 21.47 9.71
C SER A 230 1.02 20.97 9.10
N LEU A 231 0.13 20.45 9.96
CA LEU A 231 -1.21 20.01 9.52
C LEU A 231 -1.99 21.10 8.81
N SER A 232 -1.92 22.34 9.32
CA SER A 232 -2.60 23.49 8.73
C SER A 232 -2.10 23.81 7.31
N VAL A 233 -0.79 23.70 7.06
CA VAL A 233 -0.22 23.91 5.73
C VAL A 233 -0.69 22.81 4.78
N LEU A 234 -0.65 21.56 5.23
CA LEU A 234 -1.11 20.41 4.45
C LEU A 234 -2.60 20.52 4.09
N GLN A 235 -3.45 20.88 5.05
CA GLN A 235 -4.89 21.09 4.85
C GLN A 235 -5.19 22.24 3.87
N ASN A 236 -4.48 23.36 4.02
CA ASN A 236 -4.65 24.49 3.12
C ASN A 236 -4.21 24.16 1.68
N TRP A 237 -3.17 23.35 1.51
CA TRP A 237 -2.73 22.87 0.20
C TRP A 237 -3.74 21.90 -0.41
N ALA A 238 -4.20 20.93 0.37
CA ALA A 238 -5.19 19.96 -0.11
C ALA A 238 -6.51 20.63 -0.50
N ALA A 239 -6.92 21.69 0.19
CA ALA A 239 -8.14 22.43 -0.15
C ALA A 239 -8.08 23.17 -1.50
N THR A 240 -6.91 23.31 -2.12
CA THR A 240 -6.73 24.00 -3.41
C THR A 240 -6.54 23.03 -4.58
N HIS A 241 -6.60 21.72 -4.36
CA HIS A 241 -6.31 20.67 -5.34
C HIS A 241 -7.41 19.60 -5.32
#